data_AF-A0A7S3WNS3-F1
#
_entry.id   AF-A0A7S3WNS3-F1
#
_cell.length_a   1.000
_cell.length_b   1.000
_cell.length_c   1.000
_cell.angle_alpha   90.00
_cell.angle_beta   90.00
_cell.angle_gamma   90.00
#
_symmetry.space_group_name_H-M   'P 1'
#
loop_
_entity.id
_entity.type
_entity.pdbx_description
1 polymer ?
#
loop_
_entity_poly.entity_id
_entity_poly.type
_entity_poly.pdbx_seq_one_letter_code
_entity_poly.pdbx_strand_id
1 'polypeptide(L)'
;GRRSLIITTIDRAMHAALLSSLALALLNPPKLSAGERAAVDSRAATLTSRRDVLSLSFSGAAAAAAVGRWSLASAAASESVAVPPEIRRLAQKAKALRAFVRSTAATTRKSSNAGTYVSLAARVQEDKEAVLLPLQAALAAYTAKTSLSDPELQKQLGLQPLLMKGHLLELDQALTEFKFDEYVSKTTGDTYPGGKVERELEEVCETLDDFFELAAGRPVPQRED
;
A
#
# COMPACT_ATOMS: atom_id res chain seq x y z
N GLY A 1 -35.12 -0.14 -42.86
CA GLY A 1 -33.71 -0.37 -42.49
C GLY A 1 -32.76 0.53 -43.26
N ARG A 2 -32.50 1.75 -42.77
CA ARG A 2 -31.41 2.65 -43.25
C ARG A 2 -30.98 3.66 -42.16
N ARG A 3 -30.66 3.18 -40.95
CA ARG A 3 -30.17 4.05 -39.85
C ARG A 3 -29.03 3.44 -39.02
N SER A 4 -28.30 2.46 -39.57
CA SER A 4 -27.27 1.72 -38.82
C SER A 4 -25.89 1.71 -39.51
N LEU A 5 -25.51 2.81 -40.16
CA LEU A 5 -24.28 2.86 -40.98
C LEU A 5 -23.54 4.20 -40.96
N ILE A 6 -23.80 5.07 -39.98
CA ILE A 6 -23.16 6.41 -39.89
C ILE A 6 -22.29 6.56 -38.62
N ILE A 7 -22.48 5.73 -37.60
CA ILE A 7 -21.77 5.89 -36.30
C ILE A 7 -20.35 5.31 -36.34
N THR A 8 -20.01 4.45 -37.29
CA THR A 8 -18.73 3.73 -37.32
C THR A 8 -17.55 4.49 -37.93
N THR A 9 -17.77 5.68 -38.51
CA THR A 9 -16.73 6.38 -39.29
C THR A 9 -16.04 7.52 -38.55
N ILE A 10 -16.58 7.99 -37.41
CA ILE A 10 -16.03 9.14 -36.68
C ILE A 10 -14.88 8.73 -35.74
N ASP A 11 -14.85 7.48 -35.28
CA ASP A 11 -13.91 7.04 -34.24
C ASP A 11 -12.48 6.74 -34.76
N ARG A 12 -12.30 6.58 -36.08
CA ARG A 12 -10.98 6.33 -36.68
C ARG A 12 -10.16 7.59 -36.94
N ALA A 13 -10.78 8.77 -37.00
CA ALA A 13 -10.05 10.01 -37.28
C ALA A 13 -9.35 10.60 -36.04
N MET A 14 -9.86 10.33 -34.83
CA MET A 14 -9.26 10.86 -33.59
C MET A 14 -8.04 10.07 -33.10
N HIS A 15 -7.91 8.79 -33.45
CA HIS A 15 -6.74 7.98 -33.09
C HIS A 15 -5.47 8.31 -33.91
N ALA A 16 -5.59 8.95 -35.07
CA ALA A 16 -4.43 9.30 -35.90
C ALA A 16 -3.75 10.61 -35.47
N ALA A 17 -4.43 11.50 -34.73
CA ALA A 17 -3.87 12.80 -34.32
C ALA A 17 -3.02 12.73 -33.03
N LEU A 18 -3.21 11.71 -32.19
CA LEU A 18 -2.47 11.55 -30.92
C LEU A 18 -1.12 10.84 -31.07
N LEU A 19 -0.88 10.13 -32.17
CA LEU A 19 0.38 9.42 -32.42
C LEU A 19 1.49 10.31 -33.02
N SER A 20 1.16 11.48 -33.57
CA SER A 20 2.16 12.40 -34.13
C SER A 20 2.87 13.28 -33.09
N SER A 21 2.31 13.46 -31.90
CA SER A 21 2.89 14.34 -30.87
C SER A 21 3.95 13.65 -29.99
N LEU A 22 4.03 12.32 -30.01
CA LEU A 22 5.02 11.56 -29.22
C LEU A 22 6.37 11.37 -29.95
N ALA A 23 6.42 11.57 -31.27
CA ALA A 23 7.61 11.33 -32.07
C ALA A 23 8.64 12.49 -32.03
N LEU A 24 8.28 13.66 -31.51
CA LEU A 24 9.18 14.84 -31.50
C LEU A 24 10.01 14.97 -30.21
N ALA A 25 9.70 14.21 -29.15
CA ALA A 25 10.41 14.28 -27.87
C ALA A 25 11.64 13.34 -27.78
N LEU A 26 11.88 12.49 -28.77
CA LEU A 26 12.98 11.50 -28.77
C LEU A 26 14.25 11.96 -29.51
N LEU A 27 14.28 13.18 -30.05
CA LEU A 27 15.39 13.69 -30.86
C LEU A 27 16.33 14.66 -30.12
N ASN A 28 16.12 14.94 -28.84
CA ASN A 28 16.96 15.91 -28.12
C ASN A 28 17.15 15.57 -26.62
N PRO A 29 18.05 14.63 -26.26
CA PRO A 29 18.41 14.45 -24.86
C PRO A 29 19.25 15.63 -24.36
N PRO A 30 18.98 16.18 -23.16
CA PRO A 30 19.82 17.21 -22.55
C PRO A 30 21.20 16.64 -22.24
N LYS A 31 22.25 17.34 -22.69
CA LYS A 31 23.64 17.04 -22.35
C LYS A 31 23.89 17.38 -20.88
N LEU A 32 23.98 16.36 -20.03
CA LEU A 32 24.54 16.50 -18.68
C LEU A 32 26.07 16.60 -18.79
N SER A 33 26.64 17.62 -18.14
CA SER A 33 28.08 17.90 -18.13
C SER A 33 28.82 16.96 -17.16
N ALA A 34 30.11 16.73 -17.44
CA ALA A 34 30.96 15.76 -16.76
C ALA A 34 31.46 16.18 -15.36
N GLY A 35 30.72 17.03 -14.64
CA GLY A 35 31.20 17.70 -13.42
C GLY A 35 30.81 17.08 -12.07
N GLU A 36 29.81 16.20 -11.98
CA GLU A 36 29.23 15.78 -10.67
C GLU A 36 29.38 14.26 -10.40
N ARG A 37 30.52 13.67 -10.75
CA ARG A 37 30.83 12.24 -10.48
C ARG A 37 31.95 12.01 -9.47
N ALA A 38 32.17 12.92 -8.52
CA ALA A 38 33.23 12.75 -7.54
C ALA A 38 32.85 13.29 -6.15
N ALA A 39 32.07 12.53 -5.37
CA ALA A 39 32.08 12.60 -3.90
C ALA A 39 31.20 11.52 -3.24
N VAL A 40 31.37 10.24 -3.54
CA VAL A 40 30.90 9.18 -2.62
C VAL A 40 31.87 8.00 -2.68
N ASP A 41 33.03 8.17 -2.07
CA ASP A 41 33.91 7.05 -1.75
C ASP A 41 34.65 7.42 -0.47
N SER A 42 34.17 6.89 0.66
CA SER A 42 34.96 6.55 1.87
C SER A 42 34.05 6.36 3.07
N ARG A 43 33.68 5.11 3.36
CA ARG A 43 33.81 4.45 4.68
C ARG A 43 33.10 3.11 4.69
N ALA A 44 33.84 2.09 4.26
CA ALA A 44 33.60 0.73 4.66
C ALA A 44 34.49 0.37 5.85
N ALA A 45 33.97 -0.58 6.63
CA ALA A 45 34.62 -1.39 7.66
C ALA A 45 34.77 -0.78 9.06
N THR A 46 34.02 -1.32 10.03
CA THR A 46 34.61 -2.17 11.08
C THR A 46 33.59 -3.19 11.61
N LEU A 47 34.00 -4.45 11.63
CA LEU A 47 33.36 -5.64 12.20
C LEU A 47 33.17 -5.56 13.72
N THR A 48 32.18 -6.28 14.27
CA THR A 48 32.27 -7.29 15.37
C THR A 48 30.89 -7.52 16.01
N SER A 49 30.25 -8.68 15.82
CA SER A 49 30.26 -9.82 16.77
C SER A 49 30.05 -9.43 18.22
N ARG A 50 28.86 -9.71 18.79
CA ARG A 50 28.66 -10.32 20.14
C ARG A 50 27.28 -11.01 20.24
N ARG A 51 27.33 -12.35 20.31
CA ARG A 51 26.32 -13.19 20.95
C ARG A 51 26.45 -13.07 22.48
N ASP A 52 25.37 -13.40 23.17
CA ASP A 52 25.22 -13.54 24.63
C ASP A 52 25.29 -12.20 25.40
N VAL A 53 24.42 -11.90 26.36
CA VAL A 53 24.11 -12.71 27.55
C VAL A 53 22.71 -12.37 28.07
N LEU A 54 21.88 -13.40 28.22
CA LEU A 54 20.77 -13.43 29.18
C LEU A 54 21.35 -13.35 30.59
N SER A 55 21.07 -12.28 31.32
CA SER A 55 21.30 -12.21 32.76
C SER A 55 20.08 -11.60 33.43
N LEU A 56 19.09 -12.47 33.71
CA LEU A 56 18.13 -12.23 34.78
C LEU A 56 18.91 -12.06 36.09
N SER A 57 18.70 -10.94 36.77
CA SER A 57 19.03 -10.81 38.18
C SER A 57 17.79 -10.30 38.89
N PHE A 58 17.12 -11.24 39.56
CA PHE A 58 16.00 -11.04 40.46
C PHE A 58 16.54 -11.17 41.88
N SER A 59 16.47 -10.11 42.68
CA SER A 59 16.55 -10.06 44.16
C SER A 59 16.65 -8.58 44.53
N GLY A 60 15.84 -7.96 45.39
CA GLY A 60 14.76 -8.37 46.28
C GLY A 60 14.48 -7.21 47.24
N ALA A 61 13.24 -7.15 47.76
CA ALA A 61 12.77 -6.51 49.01
C ALA A 61 13.08 -5.01 49.28
N ALA A 62 12.33 -4.22 50.04
CA ALA A 62 10.98 -4.15 50.58
C ALA A 62 10.89 -2.79 51.32
N ALA A 63 9.66 -2.38 51.69
CA ALA A 63 9.31 -1.26 52.59
C ALA A 63 9.35 0.16 51.94
N ALA A 64 8.46 1.10 52.22
CA ALA A 64 7.49 1.26 53.30
C ALA A 64 6.29 2.12 52.86
N ALA A 65 5.23 2.07 53.65
CA ALA A 65 3.95 2.73 53.48
C ALA A 65 4.02 4.25 53.28
N ALA A 66 3.19 4.76 52.37
CA ALA A 66 2.63 6.09 52.46
C ALA A 66 1.15 6.04 52.05
N VAL A 67 0.30 6.29 53.03
CA VAL A 67 -1.14 6.46 52.92
C VAL A 67 -1.39 7.71 52.08
N GLY A 68 -1.85 7.51 50.84
CA GLY A 68 -2.35 8.56 49.98
C GLY A 68 -3.58 8.03 49.26
N ARG A 69 -4.77 8.25 49.85
CA ARG A 69 -6.04 8.15 49.14
C ARG A 69 -6.05 9.25 48.07
N TRP A 70 -5.50 8.96 46.91
CA TRP A 70 -5.80 9.70 45.70
C TRP A 70 -6.94 8.99 45.00
N SER A 71 -8.03 9.73 44.85
CA SER A 71 -9.17 9.37 44.04
C SER A 71 -8.67 9.01 42.65
N LEU A 72 -8.55 7.71 42.37
CA LEU A 72 -8.52 7.20 41.01
C LEU A 72 -9.93 7.45 40.48
N ALA A 73 -10.10 8.66 39.91
CA ALA A 73 -11.11 8.88 38.89
C ALA A 73 -11.09 7.65 38.00
N SER A 74 -12.23 6.97 37.93
CA SER A 74 -12.47 5.84 37.05
C SER A 74 -11.93 6.24 35.68
N ALA A 75 -10.73 5.78 35.34
CA ALA A 75 -10.26 5.76 33.98
C ALA A 75 -11.27 4.86 33.30
N ALA A 76 -12.27 5.48 32.66
CA ALA A 76 -13.18 4.80 31.78
C ALA A 76 -12.26 4.02 30.85
N ALA A 77 -12.24 2.69 31.02
CA ALA A 77 -11.54 1.81 30.13
C ALA A 77 -12.11 2.15 28.76
N SER A 78 -11.29 2.83 27.94
CA SER A 78 -11.64 3.15 26.57
C SER A 78 -11.94 1.81 25.94
N GLU A 79 -13.23 1.53 25.75
CA GLU A 79 -13.70 0.24 25.26
C GLU A 79 -13.17 0.14 23.83
N SER A 80 -12.05 -0.56 23.66
CA SER A 80 -11.47 -0.74 22.33
C SER A 80 -12.50 -1.50 21.53
N VAL A 81 -13.18 -0.82 20.61
CA VAL A 81 -14.15 -1.47 19.73
C VAL A 81 -13.39 -2.53 18.95
N ALA A 82 -13.73 -3.79 19.15
CA ALA A 82 -13.03 -4.86 18.46
C ALA A 82 -13.30 -4.76 16.96
N VAL A 83 -12.24 -4.71 16.16
CA VAL A 83 -12.37 -4.71 14.69
C VAL A 83 -13.12 -5.98 14.24
N PRO A 84 -14.23 -5.85 13.48
CA PRO A 84 -15.03 -6.96 13.01
C PRO A 84 -14.21 -8.06 12.32
N PRO A 85 -14.52 -9.35 12.54
CA PRO A 85 -13.77 -10.46 11.94
C PRO A 85 -13.82 -10.45 10.41
N GLU A 86 -14.89 -9.92 9.83
CA GLU A 86 -15.05 -9.74 8.38
C GLU A 86 -13.94 -8.88 7.77
N ILE A 87 -13.58 -7.77 8.43
CA ILE A 87 -12.50 -6.88 7.98
C ILE A 87 -11.16 -7.61 7.99
N ARG A 88 -10.88 -8.38 9.05
CA ARG A 88 -9.65 -9.18 9.14
C ARG A 88 -9.57 -10.24 8.05
N ARG A 89 -10.68 -10.92 7.77
CA ARG A 89 -10.78 -11.93 6.70
C ARG A 89 -10.52 -11.31 5.32
N LEU A 90 -11.13 -10.16 5.05
CA LEU A 90 -10.92 -9.44 3.78
C LEU A 90 -9.49 -8.91 3.65
N ALA A 91 -8.89 -8.40 4.74
CA ALA A 91 -7.50 -7.96 4.75
C ALA A 91 -6.52 -9.12 4.46
N GLN A 92 -6.76 -10.31 5.02
CA GLN A 92 -5.97 -11.50 4.68
C GLN A 92 -6.07 -11.85 3.20
N LYS A 93 -7.25 -11.75 2.60
CA LYS A 93 -7.44 -11.95 1.16
C LYS A 93 -6.71 -10.88 0.33
N ALA A 94 -6.71 -9.62 0.74
CA ALA A 94 -5.95 -8.55 0.08
C ALA A 94 -4.44 -8.85 0.09
N LYS A 95 -3.89 -9.26 1.24
CA LYS A 95 -2.48 -9.68 1.36
C LYS A 95 -2.16 -10.90 0.49
N ALA A 96 -3.06 -11.86 0.42
CA ALA A 96 -2.92 -13.02 -0.46
C ALA A 96 -2.94 -12.63 -1.95
N LEU A 97 -3.81 -11.71 -2.36
CA LEU A 97 -3.85 -11.18 -3.73
C LEU A 97 -2.52 -10.52 -4.11
N ARG A 98 -1.96 -9.68 -3.24
CA ARG A 98 -0.64 -9.09 -3.48
C ARG A 98 0.44 -10.15 -3.68
N ALA A 99 0.51 -11.14 -2.78
CA ALA A 99 1.48 -12.22 -2.88
C ALA A 99 1.31 -13.06 -4.17
N PHE A 100 0.06 -13.27 -4.59
CA PHE A 100 -0.27 -13.94 -5.85
C PHE A 100 0.25 -13.14 -7.07
N VAL A 101 0.02 -11.82 -7.11
CA VAL A 101 0.51 -10.95 -8.19
C VAL A 101 2.03 -10.98 -8.26
N ARG A 102 2.71 -10.82 -7.11
CA ARG A 102 4.17 -10.86 -7.00
C ARG A 102 4.77 -12.16 -7.55
N SER A 103 4.25 -13.29 -7.08
CA SER A 103 4.77 -14.62 -7.45
C SER A 103 4.46 -14.99 -8.90
N THR A 104 3.27 -14.66 -9.40
CA THR A 104 2.86 -14.94 -10.78
C THR A 104 3.68 -14.12 -11.76
N ALA A 105 3.84 -12.82 -11.53
CA ALA A 105 4.60 -11.96 -12.42
C ALA A 105 6.10 -12.33 -12.43
N ALA A 106 6.68 -12.67 -11.28
CA ALA A 106 8.05 -13.19 -11.19
C ALA A 106 8.23 -14.50 -12.00
N THR A 107 7.20 -15.32 -12.11
CA THR A 107 7.22 -16.58 -12.89
C THR A 107 7.03 -16.32 -14.38
N THR A 108 6.05 -15.49 -14.75
CA THR A 108 5.73 -15.14 -16.15
C THR A 108 6.93 -14.55 -16.89
N ARG A 109 7.71 -13.68 -16.22
CA ARG A 109 8.92 -13.10 -16.83
C ARG A 109 9.96 -14.14 -17.21
N LYS A 110 10.08 -15.23 -16.44
CA LYS A 110 11.00 -16.32 -16.74
C LYS A 110 10.53 -17.15 -17.94
N SER A 111 9.23 -17.15 -18.24
CA SER A 111 8.62 -18.02 -19.26
C SER A 111 8.20 -17.31 -20.55
N SER A 112 8.41 -15.99 -20.68
CA SER A 112 8.09 -15.17 -21.88
C SER A 112 6.66 -15.34 -22.44
N ASN A 113 5.68 -15.67 -21.60
CA ASN A 113 4.32 -15.97 -22.05
C ASN A 113 3.37 -14.77 -21.88
N ALA A 114 3.16 -14.02 -22.96
CA ALA A 114 2.33 -12.80 -22.99
C ALA A 114 0.85 -13.02 -22.60
N GLY A 115 0.28 -14.22 -22.83
CA GLY A 115 -1.11 -14.52 -22.47
C GLY A 115 -1.39 -14.49 -20.96
N THR A 116 -0.34 -14.58 -20.15
CA THR A 116 -0.44 -14.65 -18.69
C THR A 116 -0.90 -13.33 -18.06
N TYR A 117 -0.49 -12.17 -18.62
CA TYR A 117 -0.85 -10.88 -18.03
C TYR A 117 -2.33 -10.53 -18.18
N VAL A 118 -2.99 -10.96 -19.26
CA VAL A 118 -4.44 -10.78 -19.42
C VAL A 118 -5.19 -11.57 -18.36
N SER A 119 -4.79 -12.83 -18.12
CA SER A 119 -5.39 -13.65 -17.07
C SER A 119 -5.13 -13.10 -15.66
N LEU A 120 -3.94 -12.55 -15.43
CA LEU A 120 -3.57 -11.92 -14.17
C LEU A 120 -4.40 -10.65 -13.92
N ALA A 121 -4.53 -9.77 -14.93
CA ALA A 121 -5.36 -8.57 -14.86
C ALA A 121 -6.82 -8.91 -14.56
N ALA A 122 -7.39 -9.91 -15.25
CA ALA A 122 -8.75 -10.37 -15.02
C ALA A 122 -8.95 -10.85 -13.58
N ARG A 123 -7.98 -11.60 -13.04
CA ARG A 123 -8.02 -12.08 -11.65
C ARG A 123 -7.94 -10.94 -10.63
N VAL A 124 -7.06 -9.97 -10.85
CA VAL A 124 -6.94 -8.81 -9.97
C VAL A 124 -8.24 -7.99 -10.00
N GLN A 125 -8.87 -7.83 -11.17
CA GLN A 125 -10.16 -7.17 -11.30
C GLN A 125 -11.28 -7.91 -10.55
N GLU A 126 -11.35 -9.24 -10.67
CA GLU A 126 -12.30 -10.08 -9.93
C GLU A 126 -12.13 -9.91 -8.41
N ASP A 127 -10.89 -10.04 -7.90
CA ASP A 127 -10.63 -9.91 -6.46
C ASP A 127 -10.78 -8.45 -5.98
N LYS A 128 -10.59 -7.44 -6.84
CA LYS A 128 -10.91 -6.04 -6.51
C LYS A 128 -12.39 -5.88 -6.18
N GLU A 129 -13.27 -6.43 -7.01
CA GLU A 129 -14.72 -6.37 -6.83
C GLU A 129 -15.19 -7.23 -5.66
N ALA A 130 -14.63 -8.44 -5.50
CA ALA A 130 -15.06 -9.39 -4.49
C ALA A 130 -14.43 -9.17 -3.09
N VAL A 131 -13.29 -8.47 -3.00
CA VAL A 131 -12.51 -8.31 -1.77
C VAL A 131 -12.23 -6.85 -1.45
N LEU A 132 -11.55 -6.12 -2.35
CA LEU A 132 -10.99 -4.81 -2.00
C LEU A 132 -12.06 -3.73 -1.85
N LEU A 133 -13.06 -3.70 -2.73
CA LEU A 133 -14.20 -2.77 -2.61
C LEU A 133 -15.07 -3.06 -1.37
N PRO A 134 -15.47 -4.32 -1.09
CA PRO A 134 -16.13 -4.67 0.17
C PRO A 134 -15.31 -4.30 1.41
N LEU A 135 -13.98 -4.49 1.36
CA LEU A 135 -13.09 -4.12 2.45
C LEU A 135 -13.11 -2.61 2.69
N GLN A 136 -12.92 -1.80 1.64
CA GLN A 136 -12.97 -0.33 1.73
C GLN A 136 -14.30 0.15 2.34
N ALA A 137 -15.43 -0.42 1.91
CA ALA A 137 -16.74 -0.11 2.47
C ALA A 137 -16.86 -0.52 3.94
N ALA A 138 -16.31 -1.68 4.32
CA ALA A 138 -16.31 -2.17 5.70
C ALA A 138 -15.44 -1.30 6.62
N LEU A 139 -14.28 -0.82 6.14
CA LEU A 139 -13.46 0.15 6.87
C LEU A 139 -14.26 1.44 7.11
N ALA A 140 -14.87 2.01 6.06
CA ALA A 140 -15.68 3.24 6.18
C ALA A 140 -16.85 3.09 7.16
N ALA A 141 -17.53 1.93 7.14
CA ALA A 141 -18.60 1.64 8.08
C ALA A 141 -18.10 1.49 9.53
N TYR A 142 -16.91 0.95 9.73
CA TYR A 142 -16.28 0.83 11.04
C TYR A 142 -15.85 2.19 11.59
N THR A 143 -15.16 3.01 10.78
CA THR A 143 -14.68 4.34 11.21
C THR A 143 -15.82 5.29 11.53
N ALA A 144 -16.96 5.19 10.84
CA ALA A 144 -18.16 5.97 11.13
C ALA A 144 -18.82 5.62 12.48
N LYS A 145 -18.59 4.42 13.01
CA LYS A 145 -19.19 3.92 14.27
C LYS A 145 -18.21 3.93 15.44
N THR A 146 -16.91 4.01 15.16
CA THR A 146 -15.85 3.93 16.16
C THR A 146 -15.48 5.33 16.62
N SER A 147 -15.31 5.48 17.94
CA SER A 147 -14.82 6.70 18.55
C SER A 147 -13.64 6.36 19.45
N LEU A 148 -12.48 6.92 19.12
CA LEU A 148 -11.27 6.89 19.92
C LEU A 148 -11.24 8.12 20.83
N SER A 149 -10.64 7.96 22.01
CA SER A 149 -10.47 9.05 22.98
C SER A 149 -9.45 10.10 22.51
N ASP A 150 -8.48 9.70 21.68
CA ASP A 150 -7.50 10.61 21.10
C ASP A 150 -8.04 11.18 19.77
N PRO A 151 -8.27 12.51 19.66
CA PRO A 151 -8.80 13.13 18.46
C PRO A 151 -7.89 12.99 17.23
N GLU A 152 -6.56 12.97 17.41
CA GLU A 152 -5.63 12.85 16.29
C GLU A 152 -5.63 11.43 15.74
N LEU A 153 -5.65 10.41 16.62
CA LEU A 153 -5.84 9.02 16.20
C LEU A 153 -7.20 8.81 15.53
N GLN A 154 -8.27 9.41 16.07
CA GLN A 154 -9.60 9.35 15.45
C GLN A 154 -9.60 9.93 14.04
N LYS A 155 -8.92 11.07 13.85
CA LYS A 155 -8.78 11.71 12.54
C LYS A 155 -7.99 10.82 11.58
N GLN A 156 -6.85 10.29 12.00
CA GLN A 156 -6.03 9.39 11.17
C GLN A 156 -6.78 8.11 10.81
N LEU A 157 -7.51 7.51 11.76
CA LEU A 157 -8.36 6.35 11.53
C LEU A 157 -9.44 6.66 10.48
N GLY A 158 -10.08 7.83 10.59
CA GLY A 158 -11.09 8.29 9.65
C GLY A 158 -10.59 8.52 8.22
N LEU A 159 -9.28 8.74 8.03
CA LEU A 159 -8.66 8.91 6.71
C LEU A 159 -8.37 7.59 5.99
N GLN A 160 -8.19 6.49 6.72
CA GLN A 160 -7.79 5.19 6.12
C GLN A 160 -8.72 4.71 4.99
N PRO A 161 -10.06 4.78 5.10
CA PRO A 161 -10.94 4.37 4.00
C PRO A 161 -10.82 5.25 2.74
N LEU A 162 -10.39 6.51 2.91
CA LEU A 162 -10.17 7.45 1.80
C LEU A 162 -8.82 7.20 1.12
N LEU A 163 -7.77 6.95 1.90
CA LEU A 163 -6.46 6.54 1.37
C LEU A 163 -6.58 5.25 0.57
N MET A 164 -7.25 4.23 1.14
CA MET A 164 -7.53 2.98 0.44
C MET A 164 -8.27 3.22 -0.89
N LYS A 165 -9.24 4.12 -0.92
CA LYS A 165 -9.93 4.50 -2.16
C LYS A 165 -8.97 5.10 -3.19
N GLY A 166 -8.04 5.95 -2.77
CA GLY A 166 -6.98 6.49 -3.63
C GLY A 166 -6.15 5.39 -4.29
N HIS A 167 -5.65 4.44 -3.51
CA HIS A 167 -4.87 3.31 -4.03
C HIS A 167 -5.68 2.43 -4.99
N LEU A 168 -6.98 2.26 -4.76
CA LEU A 168 -7.85 1.51 -5.69
C LEU A 168 -8.04 2.23 -7.03
N LEU A 169 -8.00 3.56 -7.08
CA LEU A 169 -8.04 4.30 -8.34
C LEU A 169 -6.73 4.17 -9.11
N GLU A 170 -5.59 4.24 -8.42
CA GLU A 170 -4.27 4.00 -9.03
C GLU A 170 -4.12 2.56 -9.52
N LEU A 171 -4.68 1.59 -8.78
CA LEU A 171 -4.76 0.20 -9.20
C LEU A 171 -5.56 0.05 -10.51
N ASP A 172 -6.69 0.75 -10.64
CA ASP A 172 -7.52 0.72 -11.86
C ASP A 172 -6.79 1.29 -13.06
N GLN A 173 -6.06 2.38 -12.87
CA GLN A 173 -5.20 2.93 -13.90
C GLN A 173 -4.09 1.93 -14.28
N ALA A 174 -3.42 1.33 -13.30
CA ALA A 174 -2.35 0.36 -13.54
C ALA A 174 -2.86 -0.90 -14.28
N LEU A 175 -4.07 -1.36 -13.98
CA LEU A 175 -4.72 -2.47 -14.68
C LEU A 175 -5.08 -2.10 -16.13
N THR A 176 -5.63 -0.91 -16.33
CA THR A 176 -6.00 -0.42 -17.68
C THR A 176 -4.78 -0.27 -18.58
N GLU A 177 -3.66 0.18 -18.02
CA GLU A 177 -2.39 0.35 -18.73
C GLU A 177 -1.53 -0.93 -18.76
N PHE A 178 -2.04 -2.05 -18.23
CA PHE A 178 -1.32 -3.34 -18.13
C PHE A 178 0.09 -3.23 -17.51
N LYS A 179 0.24 -2.41 -16.44
CA LYS A 179 1.52 -2.10 -15.77
C LYS A 179 2.05 -3.24 -14.88
N PHE A 180 2.25 -4.43 -15.46
CA PHE A 180 2.82 -5.60 -14.79
C PHE A 180 4.33 -5.75 -14.97
N ASP A 181 4.93 -4.92 -15.82
CA ASP A 181 6.39 -4.83 -15.97
C ASP A 181 7.05 -4.38 -14.67
N GLU A 182 8.32 -4.76 -14.49
CA GLU A 182 9.05 -4.41 -13.27
C GLU A 182 9.00 -2.93 -12.98
N TYR A 183 8.60 -2.65 -11.74
CA TYR A 183 8.54 -1.30 -11.23
C TYR A 183 9.54 -1.17 -10.09
N VAL A 184 10.34 -0.10 -10.12
CA VAL A 184 11.19 0.30 -9.01
C VAL A 184 10.62 1.60 -8.46
N SER A 185 10.24 1.59 -7.19
CA SER A 185 9.75 2.79 -6.50
C SER A 185 10.82 3.87 -6.54
N LYS A 186 10.45 5.06 -6.99
CA LYS A 186 11.38 6.19 -7.05
C LYS A 186 11.70 6.75 -5.66
N THR A 187 10.77 6.58 -4.72
CA THR A 187 10.86 7.12 -3.37
C THR A 187 11.63 6.16 -2.46
N THR A 188 11.27 4.86 -2.47
CA THR A 188 11.86 3.87 -1.55
C THR A 188 13.01 3.07 -2.17
N GLY A 189 13.06 2.99 -3.50
CA GLY A 189 14.00 2.10 -4.21
C GLY A 189 13.56 0.63 -4.26
N ASP A 190 12.41 0.30 -3.66
CA ASP A 190 11.92 -1.08 -3.65
C ASP A 190 11.53 -1.55 -5.05
N THR A 191 11.82 -2.82 -5.32
CA THR A 191 11.52 -3.45 -6.60
C THR A 191 10.28 -4.35 -6.49
N TYR A 192 9.37 -4.18 -7.46
CA TYR A 192 8.08 -4.83 -7.55
C TYR A 192 8.02 -5.75 -8.78
N PRO A 193 8.19 -7.07 -8.58
CA PRO A 193 8.07 -8.06 -9.64
C PRO A 193 6.71 -8.11 -10.37
N GLY A 194 5.63 -7.67 -9.74
CA GLY A 194 4.30 -7.53 -10.33
C GLY A 194 4.00 -6.12 -10.83
N GLY A 195 5.02 -5.26 -10.90
CA GLY A 195 4.93 -3.93 -11.45
C GLY A 195 4.14 -2.95 -10.59
N LYS A 196 3.58 -1.92 -11.24
CA LYS A 196 2.78 -0.90 -10.55
C LYS A 196 1.56 -1.53 -9.88
N VAL A 197 0.98 -2.58 -10.47
CA VAL A 197 -0.14 -3.33 -9.88
C VAL A 197 0.22 -3.92 -8.51
N GLU A 198 1.41 -4.56 -8.38
CA GLU A 198 1.87 -5.06 -7.07
C GLU A 198 2.11 -3.92 -6.07
N ARG A 199 2.69 -2.81 -6.54
CA ARG A 199 2.96 -1.64 -5.70
C ARG A 199 1.66 -1.05 -5.13
N GLU A 200 0.65 -0.78 -5.95
CA GLU A 200 -0.63 -0.26 -5.42
C GLU A 200 -1.34 -1.27 -4.50
N LEU A 201 -1.17 -2.58 -4.72
CA LEU A 201 -1.66 -3.61 -3.78
C LEU A 201 -0.86 -3.64 -2.46
N GLU A 202 0.42 -3.26 -2.47
CA GLU A 202 1.18 -3.02 -1.25
C GLU A 202 0.61 -1.85 -0.47
N GLU A 203 0.42 -0.70 -1.11
CA GLU A 203 -0.16 0.49 -0.47
C GLU A 203 -1.51 0.18 0.18
N VAL A 204 -2.36 -0.62 -0.47
CA VAL A 204 -3.61 -1.14 0.12
C VAL A 204 -3.33 -1.98 1.38
N CYS A 205 -2.36 -2.90 1.33
CA CYS A 205 -2.02 -3.75 2.47
C CYS A 205 -1.45 -2.94 3.64
N GLU A 206 -0.64 -1.93 3.35
CA GLU A 206 -0.03 -1.10 4.36
C GLU A 206 -1.04 -0.12 4.98
N THR A 207 -1.97 0.43 4.19
CA THR A 207 -3.14 1.18 4.71
C THR A 207 -3.97 0.33 5.67
N LEU A 208 -4.10 -0.98 5.39
CA LEU A 208 -4.80 -1.91 6.29
C LEU A 208 -4.05 -2.15 7.59
N ASP A 209 -2.73 -2.27 7.53
CA ASP A 209 -1.91 -2.44 8.73
C ASP A 209 -1.97 -1.20 9.62
N ASP A 210 -1.88 0.00 9.04
CA ASP A 210 -2.09 1.27 9.75
C ASP A 210 -3.49 1.36 10.35
N PHE A 211 -4.51 0.98 9.60
CA PHE A 211 -5.87 0.91 10.11
C PHE A 211 -5.98 0.01 11.34
N PHE A 212 -5.34 -1.18 11.36
CA PHE A 212 -5.40 -2.08 12.51
C PHE A 212 -4.66 -1.52 13.74
N GLU A 213 -3.55 -0.81 13.53
CA GLU A 213 -2.82 -0.12 14.61
C GLU A 213 -3.66 1.02 15.19
N LEU A 214 -4.19 1.89 14.32
CA LEU A 214 -5.05 3.03 14.70
C LEU A 214 -6.33 2.56 15.38
N ALA A 215 -7.01 1.54 14.85
CA ALA A 215 -8.22 0.98 15.44
C ALA A 215 -7.97 0.36 16.82
N ALA A 216 -6.73 -0.03 17.11
CA ALA A 216 -6.31 -0.49 18.42
C ALA A 216 -5.79 0.65 19.32
N GLY A 217 -5.94 1.91 18.91
CA GLY A 217 -5.51 3.09 19.65
C GLY A 217 -3.99 3.27 19.69
N ARG A 218 -3.25 2.69 18.73
CA ARG A 218 -1.80 2.85 18.62
C ARG A 218 -1.46 3.86 17.53
N PRO A 219 -0.50 4.78 17.79
CA PRO A 219 -0.05 5.72 16.78
C PRO A 219 0.72 5.01 15.68
N VAL A 220 0.63 5.56 14.48
CA VAL A 220 1.34 5.07 13.30
C VAL A 220 2.32 6.15 12.85
N PRO A 221 3.56 5.81 12.47
CA PRO A 221 4.48 6.76 11.86
C PRO A 221 3.85 7.41 10.63
N GLN A 222 3.93 8.74 10.50
CA GLN A 222 3.58 9.39 9.24
C GLN A 222 4.58 8.97 8.18
N ARG A 223 4.08 8.47 7.05
CA ARG A 223 4.89 8.09 5.90
C ARG A 223 5.01 9.29 4.97
N GLU A 224 6.22 9.49 4.46
CA GLU A 224 6.53 10.51 3.46
C GLU A 224 6.24 9.91 2.08
N ASP A 225 4.96 9.79 1.73
CA ASP A 225 4.52 9.25 0.44
C ASP A 225 4.49 10.34 -0.66
#